data_AF-A0A3P7IG65-F1
#
_entry.id   AF-A0A3P7IG65-F1
#
_cell.length_a   1.000
_cell.length_b   1.000
_cell.length_c   1.000
_cell.angle_alpha   90.00
_cell.angle_beta   90.00
_cell.angle_gamma   90.00
#
_symmetry.space_group_name_H-M   'P 1'
#
loop_
_entity.id
_entity.type
_entity.pdbx_description
1 polymer ?
#
loop_
_entity_poly.entity_id
_entity_poly.type
_entity_poly.pdbx_seq_one_letter_code
_entity_poly.pdbx_strand_id
1 'polypeptide(L)'
;MDRYMYVLCSVCKKAYFGGESRCQMVSILFSIRQFITLTFFKAMQSFQYNAAELVCGGCSAPAGTEVCGRHGAEYLEYKCRYCCSIAVYFCFGTTHFCAACHDDFQRLVCLPKNQFPPCPTGPRATAGEGPCPLRRPHPPAGEEFALGCGICRNLSTF
;
A
#
# COMPACT_ATOMS: atom_id res chain seq x y z
N MET A 1 8.61 15.55 -11.12
CA MET A 1 9.01 14.85 -9.88
C MET A 1 7.81 14.06 -9.32
N ASP A 2 6.99 13.46 -10.20
CA ASP A 2 5.59 13.12 -9.86
C ASP A 2 5.30 11.61 -9.89
N ARG A 3 6.36 10.78 -9.95
CA ARG A 3 6.24 9.33 -10.10
C ARG A 3 5.98 8.61 -8.78
N TYR A 4 6.46 9.15 -7.67
CA TYR A 4 6.47 8.49 -6.36
C TYR A 4 5.77 9.34 -5.31
N MET A 5 5.01 8.67 -4.43
CA MET A 5 4.41 9.28 -3.25
C MET A 5 5.26 8.98 -2.03
N TYR A 6 5.47 10.00 -1.19
CA TYR A 6 6.07 9.85 0.13
C TYR A 6 5.08 10.29 1.19
N VAL A 7 5.10 9.62 2.33
CA VAL A 7 4.16 9.84 3.42
C VAL A 7 4.91 10.03 4.73
N LEU A 8 4.36 10.84 5.63
CA LEU A 8 4.96 11.10 6.94
C LEU A 8 4.51 10.03 7.94
N CYS A 9 5.47 9.33 8.55
CA CYS A 9 5.18 8.33 9.58
C CYS A 9 4.59 8.99 10.84
N SER A 10 3.50 8.45 11.34
CA SER A 10 2.80 8.94 12.52
C SER A 10 3.61 8.77 13.81
N VAL A 11 4.48 7.75 13.85
CA VAL A 11 5.31 7.39 15.00
C VAL A 11 6.64 8.17 15.02
N CYS A 12 7.49 7.99 14.01
CA CYS A 12 8.85 8.56 14.00
C CYS A 12 8.96 9.91 13.27
N LYS A 13 7.88 10.39 12.64
CA LYS A 13 7.83 11.66 11.89
C LYS A 13 8.83 11.75 10.72
N LYS A 14 9.36 10.62 10.25
CA LYS A 14 10.18 10.54 9.02
C LYS A 14 9.29 10.26 7.81
N ALA A 15 9.66 10.82 6.66
CA ALA A 15 9.01 10.50 5.39
C ALA A 15 9.45 9.09 4.94
N TYR A 16 8.51 8.28 4.44
CA TYR A 16 8.76 6.94 3.89
C TYR A 16 8.06 6.76 2.54
N PHE A 17 8.51 5.77 1.78
CA PHE A 17 7.99 5.50 0.45
C PHE A 17 6.57 4.93 0.50
N GLY A 18 5.65 5.61 -0.19
CA GLY A 18 4.23 5.28 -0.27
C GLY A 18 3.83 4.61 -1.60
N GLY A 19 4.77 4.20 -2.44
CA GLY A 19 4.47 3.61 -3.75
C GLY A 19 4.47 4.62 -4.91
N GLU A 20 4.13 4.13 -6.10
CA GLU A 20 4.02 4.97 -7.29
C GLU A 20 2.70 5.76 -7.28
N SER A 21 2.76 7.05 -7.60
CA SER A 21 1.60 7.95 -7.61
C SER A 21 0.49 7.42 -8.50
N ARG A 22 0.81 6.77 -9.62
CA ARG A 22 -0.17 6.20 -10.57
C ARG A 22 -1.00 5.05 -9.97
N CYS A 23 -0.44 4.29 -9.03
CA CYS A 23 -1.16 3.22 -8.34
C CYS A 23 -2.15 3.75 -7.29
N GLN A 24 -2.03 5.03 -6.91
CA GLN A 24 -2.87 5.71 -5.91
C GLN A 24 -3.77 6.80 -6.52
N MET A 25 -3.50 7.23 -7.76
CA MET A 25 -4.25 8.24 -8.51
C MET A 25 -5.64 7.81 -8.98
N VAL A 26 -6.14 6.64 -8.57
CA VAL A 26 -7.54 6.25 -8.85
C VAL A 26 -8.52 7.06 -7.98
N SER A 27 -8.04 7.80 -6.96
CA SER A 27 -8.91 8.59 -6.06
C SER A 27 -8.73 10.12 -6.17
N ILE A 28 -7.70 10.63 -6.85
CA ILE A 28 -7.35 12.07 -6.81
C ILE A 28 -7.66 12.82 -8.12
N LEU A 29 -7.75 12.13 -9.26
CA LEU A 29 -7.94 12.76 -10.57
C LEU A 29 -9.40 13.10 -10.92
N PHE A 30 -10.38 12.75 -10.08
CA PHE A 30 -11.75 13.25 -10.22
C PHE A 30 -11.92 14.71 -9.76
N SER A 31 -10.87 15.34 -9.19
CA SER A 31 -10.96 16.69 -8.64
C SER A 31 -10.72 17.83 -9.63
N ILE A 32 -10.32 17.59 -10.89
CA ILE A 32 -10.07 18.71 -11.80
C ILE A 32 -10.53 18.41 -13.23
N ARG A 33 -11.85 18.37 -13.44
CA ARG A 33 -12.53 19.02 -14.59
C ARG A 33 -14.04 18.98 -14.42
N GLN A 34 -14.53 20.00 -13.71
CA GLN A 34 -15.61 20.90 -14.11
C GLN A 34 -16.77 20.27 -14.90
N PHE A 35 -17.93 20.10 -14.24
CA PHE A 35 -19.22 20.76 -14.56
C PHE A 35 -20.41 19.98 -13.94
N ILE A 36 -21.18 20.67 -13.07
CA ILE A 36 -22.66 20.57 -12.91
C ILE A 36 -23.17 19.29 -12.22
N THR A 37 -23.60 19.27 -10.94
CA THR A 37 -24.68 20.05 -10.31
C THR A 37 -24.51 20.14 -8.78
N LEU A 38 -24.92 21.29 -8.21
CA LEU A 38 -24.84 21.66 -6.79
C LEU A 38 -25.68 20.81 -5.82
N THR A 39 -26.30 19.72 -6.27
CA THR A 39 -27.12 18.82 -5.44
C THR A 39 -26.43 17.49 -5.12
N PHE A 40 -25.25 17.22 -5.71
CA PHE A 40 -24.47 15.99 -5.48
C PHE A 40 -23.38 16.12 -4.40
N PHE A 41 -23.32 17.25 -3.69
CA PHE A 41 -22.27 17.49 -2.67
C PHE A 41 -22.52 16.75 -1.34
N LYS A 42 -23.70 16.15 -1.14
CA LYS A 42 -24.08 15.44 0.09
C LYS A 42 -23.70 13.95 0.15
N ALA A 43 -23.08 13.42 -0.91
CA ALA A 43 -22.62 12.02 -0.97
C ALA A 43 -21.09 11.87 -1.01
N MET A 44 -20.31 12.90 -0.65
CA MET A 44 -18.89 12.74 -0.32
C MET A 44 -18.76 12.20 1.10
N GLN A 45 -19.17 10.93 1.26
CA GLN A 45 -19.02 10.19 2.49
C GLN A 45 -17.53 9.85 2.65
N SER A 46 -16.81 10.73 3.34
CA SER A 46 -15.69 10.41 4.22
C SER A 46 -14.67 9.40 3.68
N PHE A 47 -13.72 9.85 2.84
CA PHE A 47 -12.39 9.25 2.90
C PHE A 47 -11.78 9.66 4.23
N GLN A 48 -11.98 8.86 5.28
CA GLN A 48 -11.36 9.08 6.58
C GLN A 48 -9.87 8.76 6.49
N TYR A 49 -9.11 9.75 5.99
CA TYR A 49 -7.67 9.75 6.11
C TYR A 49 -7.30 9.84 7.60
N ASN A 50 -6.91 8.71 8.18
CA ASN A 50 -6.43 8.66 9.55
C ASN A 50 -4.90 8.73 9.55
N ALA A 51 -4.35 9.89 9.91
CA ALA A 51 -2.91 10.08 9.97
C ALA A 51 -2.21 9.11 10.95
N ALA A 52 -2.93 8.55 11.93
CA ALA A 52 -2.37 7.58 12.86
C ALA A 52 -1.99 6.25 12.19
N GLU A 53 -2.68 5.88 11.10
CA GLU A 53 -2.49 4.61 10.38
C GLU A 53 -1.32 4.65 9.39
N LEU A 54 -0.70 5.81 9.20
CA LEU A 54 0.47 5.98 8.35
C LEU A 54 1.74 5.63 9.13
N VAL A 55 2.11 4.36 9.13
CA VAL A 55 3.29 3.86 9.84
C VAL A 55 4.28 3.30 8.83
N CYS A 56 5.54 3.75 8.89
CA CYS A 56 6.58 3.22 8.03
C CYS A 56 6.90 1.76 8.39
N GLY A 57 7.45 1.00 7.44
CA GLY A 57 7.76 -0.41 7.66
C GLY A 57 8.71 -0.67 8.83
N GLY A 58 9.61 0.27 9.14
CA GLY A 58 10.48 0.17 10.31
C GLY A 58 9.75 0.30 11.65
N CYS A 59 8.70 1.12 11.72
CA CYS A 59 7.90 1.28 12.94
C CYS A 59 6.79 0.22 13.08
N SER A 60 6.38 -0.41 11.98
CA SER A 60 5.42 -1.52 11.99
C SER A 60 6.07 -2.90 12.02
N ALA A 61 7.40 -2.99 11.94
CA ALA A 61 8.13 -4.25 11.92
C ALA A 61 8.02 -5.01 13.25
N PRO A 62 7.55 -6.28 13.23
CA PRO A 62 7.67 -7.16 14.40
C PRO A 62 9.12 -7.34 14.85
N ALA A 63 9.31 -7.62 16.13
CA ALA A 63 10.62 -7.97 16.68
C ALA A 63 11.24 -9.16 15.92
N GLY A 64 12.51 -9.05 15.52
CA GLY A 64 13.21 -10.07 14.75
C GLY A 64 12.98 -10.02 13.23
N THR A 65 12.27 -9.02 12.71
CA THR A 65 12.20 -8.79 11.26
C THR A 65 13.60 -8.54 10.70
N GLU A 66 13.97 -9.26 9.64
CA GLU A 66 15.24 -9.05 8.95
C GLU A 66 15.28 -7.65 8.33
N VAL A 67 16.26 -6.86 8.75
CA VAL A 67 16.51 -5.52 8.24
C VAL A 67 17.79 -5.50 7.41
N CYS A 68 17.89 -4.55 6.49
CA CYS A 68 19.07 -4.47 5.64
C CYS A 68 20.28 -4.00 6.46
N GLY A 69 21.39 -4.74 6.41
CA GLY A 69 22.62 -4.34 7.12
C GLY A 69 23.20 -2.98 6.67
N ARG A 70 22.87 -2.50 5.46
CA ARG A 70 23.34 -1.20 4.93
C ARG A 70 22.38 -0.04 5.20
N HIS A 71 21.07 -0.30 5.15
CA HIS A 71 20.04 0.75 5.14
C HIS A 71 19.07 0.63 6.33
N GLY A 72 19.35 -0.29 7.26
CA GLY A 72 18.53 -0.56 8.43
C GLY A 72 17.07 -0.87 8.10
N ALA A 73 16.20 -0.41 9.00
CA ALA A 73 14.75 -0.51 8.88
C ALA A 73 14.09 0.71 8.21
N GLU A 74 14.86 1.75 7.88
CA GLU A 74 14.31 3.03 7.40
C GLU A 74 13.61 2.89 6.04
N TYR A 75 14.13 2.01 5.19
CA TYR A 75 13.59 1.72 3.86
C TYR A 75 12.91 0.36 3.81
N LEU A 76 12.50 -0.19 4.96
CA LEU A 76 11.76 -1.42 5.00
C LEU A 76 10.36 -1.20 4.41
N GLU A 77 10.03 -1.98 3.39
CA GLU A 77 8.74 -1.95 2.73
C GLU A 77 7.97 -3.24 3.01
N TYR A 78 6.65 -3.12 3.08
CA TYR A 78 5.74 -4.25 3.18
C TYR A 78 4.89 -4.39 1.92
N LYS A 79 4.59 -5.64 1.58
CA LYS A 79 3.55 -5.97 0.60
C LYS A 79 2.20 -5.70 1.26
N CYS A 80 1.27 -5.12 0.51
CA CYS A 80 -0.13 -5.11 0.90
C CYS A 80 -0.63 -6.54 1.09
N ARG A 81 -1.26 -6.82 2.22
CA ARG A 81 -1.78 -8.16 2.52
C ARG A 81 -2.62 -8.73 1.38
N TYR A 82 -3.45 -7.88 0.78
CA TYR A 82 -4.51 -8.26 -0.16
C TYR A 82 -4.15 -8.11 -1.64
N CYS A 83 -2.99 -7.57 -1.99
CA CYS A 83 -2.58 -7.44 -3.39
C CYS A 83 -1.06 -7.36 -3.57
N CYS A 84 -0.60 -7.41 -4.82
CA CYS A 84 0.80 -7.25 -5.20
C CYS A 84 1.19 -5.76 -5.30
N SER A 85 0.87 -4.94 -4.29
CA SER A 85 1.29 -3.54 -4.23
C SER A 85 2.07 -3.26 -2.94
N ILE A 86 2.86 -2.20 -2.94
CA ILE A 86 3.54 -1.73 -1.72
C ILE A 86 2.49 -1.11 -0.79
N ALA A 87 2.60 -1.43 0.48
CA ALA A 87 1.72 -0.91 1.51
C ALA A 87 2.11 0.50 1.93
N VAL A 88 1.11 1.27 2.33
CA VAL A 88 1.23 2.63 2.85
C VAL A 88 0.63 2.74 4.23
N TYR A 89 -0.51 2.08 4.46
CA TYR A 89 -1.21 2.10 5.72
C TYR A 89 -0.87 0.84 6.52
N PHE A 90 -0.83 1.00 7.83
CA PHE A 90 -0.74 -0.07 8.79
C PHE A 90 -1.90 0.08 9.80
N CYS A 91 -2.89 -0.79 9.66
CA CYS A 91 -4.12 -0.71 10.43
C CYS A 91 -4.21 -1.90 11.40
N PHE A 92 -4.95 -1.71 12.49
CA PHE A 92 -5.24 -2.76 13.48
C PHE A 92 -3.99 -3.37 14.12
N GLY A 93 -2.85 -2.67 14.08
CA GLY A 93 -1.57 -3.14 14.63
C GLY A 93 -0.99 -4.40 13.98
N THR A 94 -1.55 -4.85 12.86
CA THR A 94 -1.21 -6.17 12.28
C THR A 94 -1.23 -6.23 10.76
N THR A 95 -1.92 -5.30 10.09
CA THR A 95 -2.24 -5.47 8.67
C THR A 95 -1.79 -4.30 7.82
N HIS A 96 -1.06 -4.60 6.75
CA HIS A 96 -0.55 -3.62 5.79
C HIS A 96 -1.45 -3.48 4.55
N PHE A 97 -1.82 -2.24 4.21
CA PHE A 97 -2.69 -1.92 3.07
C PHE A 97 -2.05 -0.94 2.09
N CYS A 98 -2.23 -1.17 0.79
CA CYS A 98 -2.10 -0.10 -0.20
C CYS A 98 -3.35 0.79 -0.14
N ALA A 99 -3.29 2.00 -0.71
CA ALA A 99 -4.42 2.95 -0.66
C ALA A 99 -5.73 2.34 -1.19
N ALA A 100 -5.72 1.74 -2.38
CA ALA A 100 -6.93 1.18 -2.99
C ALA A 100 -7.51 -0.02 -2.22
N CYS A 101 -6.69 -0.79 -1.48
CA CYS A 101 -7.19 -1.85 -0.61
C CYS A 101 -7.62 -1.32 0.77
N HIS A 102 -7.04 -0.21 1.23
CA HIS A 102 -7.46 0.48 2.44
C HIS A 102 -8.88 1.02 2.27
N ASP A 103 -9.21 1.59 1.10
CA ASP A 103 -10.55 2.11 0.81
C ASP A 103 -11.66 1.02 0.83
N ASP A 104 -11.31 -0.23 0.58
CA ASP A 104 -12.22 -1.38 0.47
C ASP A 104 -11.93 -2.45 1.55
N PHE A 105 -11.32 -2.03 2.67
CA PHE A 105 -10.84 -2.96 3.70
C PHE A 105 -11.96 -3.80 4.32
N GLN A 106 -13.15 -3.22 4.49
CA GLN A 106 -14.31 -3.89 5.10
C GLN A 106 -14.68 -5.17 4.34
N ARG A 107 -14.64 -5.12 3.00
CA ARG A 107 -14.89 -6.29 2.16
C ARG A 107 -13.70 -7.24 2.15
N LEU A 108 -12.49 -6.70 2.01
CA LEU A 108 -11.26 -7.51 1.87
C LEU A 108 -10.92 -8.33 3.11
N VAL A 109 -11.20 -7.81 4.31
CA VAL A 109 -10.97 -8.55 5.57
C VAL A 109 -11.93 -9.74 5.71
N CYS A 110 -13.15 -9.66 5.14
CA CYS A 110 -14.14 -10.73 5.18
C CYS A 110 -13.99 -11.74 4.03
N LEU A 111 -13.19 -11.44 3.00
CA LEU A 111 -12.94 -12.35 1.89
C LEU A 111 -12.11 -13.56 2.38
N PRO A 112 -12.59 -14.80 2.15
CA PRO A 112 -11.82 -15.98 2.50
C PRO A 112 -10.59 -16.11 1.60
N LYS A 113 -9.50 -16.66 2.16
CA LYS A 113 -8.19 -16.73 1.48
C LYS A 113 -8.22 -17.40 0.09
N ASN A 114 -9.14 -18.34 -0.11
CA ASN A 114 -9.30 -19.08 -1.38
C ASN A 114 -9.98 -18.27 -2.50
N GLN A 115 -10.55 -17.11 -2.19
CA GLN A 115 -11.21 -16.24 -3.16
C GLN A 115 -10.28 -15.15 -3.72
N PHE A 116 -9.06 -15.02 -3.19
CA PHE A 116 -8.08 -14.13 -3.80
C PHE A 116 -7.51 -14.76 -5.08
N PRO A 117 -7.37 -13.98 -6.17
CA PRO A 117 -6.76 -14.49 -7.39
C PRO A 117 -5.28 -14.78 -7.16
N PRO A 118 -4.69 -15.71 -7.93
CA PRO A 118 -3.26 -15.99 -7.86
C PRO A 118 -2.44 -14.76 -8.23
N CYS A 119 -1.16 -14.77 -7.83
CA CYS A 119 -0.22 -13.73 -8.23
C CYS A 119 -0.09 -13.71 -9.77
N PRO A 120 -0.16 -12.54 -10.43
CA PRO A 120 -0.30 -11.19 -9.85
C PRO A 120 -1.72 -10.87 -9.39
N THR A 121 -1.85 -10.44 -8.13
CA THR A 121 -3.12 -9.95 -7.57
C THR A 121 -3.14 -8.42 -7.62
N GLY A 122 -4.10 -7.84 -8.34
CA GLY A 122 -4.36 -6.41 -8.33
C GLY A 122 -5.06 -5.92 -7.05
N PRO A 123 -5.15 -4.59 -6.84
CA PRO A 123 -5.88 -4.03 -5.71
C PRO A 123 -7.35 -4.47 -5.68
N ARG A 124 -7.97 -4.48 -4.49
CA ARG A 124 -9.37 -4.93 -4.31
C ARG A 124 -9.62 -6.38 -4.75
N ALA A 125 -8.60 -7.23 -4.63
CA ALA A 125 -8.65 -8.65 -5.02
C ALA A 125 -9.00 -8.89 -6.50
N THR A 126 -8.61 -7.98 -7.39
CA THR A 126 -8.75 -8.18 -8.85
C THR A 126 -7.61 -9.04 -9.38
N ALA A 127 -7.81 -9.74 -10.49
CA ALA A 127 -6.70 -10.35 -11.21
C ALA A 127 -5.79 -9.26 -11.78
N GLY A 128 -4.49 -9.41 -11.64
CA GLY A 128 -3.49 -8.59 -12.31
C GLY A 128 -3.11 -9.17 -13.66
N GLU A 129 -2.50 -8.34 -14.50
CA GLU A 129 -1.99 -8.74 -15.81
C GLU A 129 -0.45 -8.68 -15.83
N GLY A 130 0.17 -9.61 -16.57
CA GLY A 130 1.60 -9.62 -16.81
C GLY A 130 2.46 -10.09 -15.62
N PRO A 131 3.75 -9.71 -15.57
CA PRO A 131 4.64 -10.12 -14.49
C PRO A 131 4.27 -9.41 -13.18
N CYS A 132 4.52 -10.07 -12.04
CA CYS A 132 4.22 -9.48 -10.73
C CYS A 132 4.93 -8.12 -10.55
N PRO A 133 4.19 -7.05 -10.24
CA PRO A 133 4.77 -5.70 -10.08
C PRO A 133 5.77 -5.62 -8.92
N LEU A 134 5.71 -6.52 -7.93
CA LEU A 134 6.67 -6.57 -6.83
C LEU A 134 8.03 -7.19 -7.23
N ARG A 135 8.08 -7.85 -8.40
CA ARG A 135 9.28 -8.47 -9.01
C ARG A 135 10.11 -9.33 -8.05
N ARG A 136 9.44 -9.99 -7.11
CA ARG A 136 10.07 -10.84 -6.08
C ARG A 136 9.08 -11.94 -5.67
N PRO A 137 9.56 -13.16 -5.35
CA PRO A 137 8.72 -14.18 -4.72
C PRO A 137 8.12 -13.66 -3.40
N HIS A 138 6.83 -13.90 -3.21
CA HIS A 138 6.09 -13.51 -2.02
C HIS A 138 4.94 -14.49 -1.77
N PRO A 139 4.43 -14.61 -0.53
CA PRO A 139 3.25 -15.42 -0.23
C PRO A 139 2.00 -14.90 -0.95
N PRO A 140 0.94 -15.73 -1.08
CA PRO A 140 -0.31 -15.33 -1.73
C PRO A 140 -1.00 -14.16 -1.01
N ALA A 141 -2.00 -13.57 -1.67
CA ALA A 141 -2.85 -12.56 -1.04
C ALA A 141 -3.59 -13.14 0.18
N GLY A 142 -3.72 -12.33 1.23
CA GLY A 142 -4.20 -12.71 2.56
C GLY A 142 -3.09 -12.87 3.61
N GLU A 143 -1.82 -12.77 3.21
CA GLU A 143 -0.66 -12.92 4.08
C GLU A 143 0.26 -11.70 4.08
N GLU A 144 0.71 -11.33 5.28
CA GLU A 144 1.67 -10.25 5.54
C GLU A 144 3.05 -10.66 5.06
N PHE A 145 3.78 -9.72 4.46
CA PHE A 145 5.11 -10.00 3.95
C PHE A 145 5.99 -8.75 3.91
N ALA A 146 7.13 -8.82 4.62
CA ALA A 146 8.19 -7.83 4.53
C ALA A 146 8.93 -8.01 3.20
N LEU A 147 8.90 -7.00 2.35
CA LEU A 147 9.62 -7.02 1.07
C LEU A 147 11.11 -6.76 1.25
N GLY A 148 11.51 -6.19 2.40
CA GLY A 148 12.88 -5.79 2.70
C GLY A 148 13.16 -4.35 2.28
N CYS A 149 14.43 -4.03 2.05
CA CYS A 149 14.86 -2.67 1.72
C CYS A 149 14.46 -2.26 0.29
N GLY A 150 13.62 -1.23 0.17
CA GLY A 150 13.17 -0.66 -1.11
C GLY A 150 14.30 -0.16 -2.00
N ILE A 151 15.34 0.45 -1.41
CA ILE A 151 16.53 0.90 -2.16
C ILE A 151 17.21 -0.30 -2.82
N CYS A 152 17.55 -1.34 -2.05
CA CYS A 152 18.23 -2.53 -2.58
C CYS A 152 17.42 -3.24 -3.66
N ARG A 153 16.08 -3.24 -3.55
CA ARG A 153 15.17 -3.83 -4.54
C ARG A 153 15.12 -3.04 -5.85
N ASN A 154 15.23 -1.72 -5.79
CA ASN A 154 15.19 -0.88 -6.98
C ASN A 154 16.58 -0.76 -7.65
N LEU A 155 17.67 -0.94 -6.90
CA LEU A 155 19.03 -0.96 -7.46
C LEU A 155 19.26 -2.12 -8.44
N SER A 156 18.55 -3.25 -8.31
CA SER A 156 18.60 -4.34 -9.29
C SER A 156 17.83 -4.07 -10.59
N THR A 157 17.27 -2.86 -10.75
CA THR A 157 16.53 -2.43 -11.95
C THR A 157 17.17 -1.25 -12.70
N PHE A 158 18.34 -0.79 -12.25
CA PHE A 158 19.19 0.17 -12.96
C PHE A 158 20.29 -0.54 -13.74
#